data_AF-A0A246GEF3-F1
#
_entry.id   AF-A0A246GEF3-F1
#
_cell.length_a   1.000
_cell.length_b   1.000
_cell.length_c   1.000
_cell.angle_alpha   90.00
_cell.angle_beta   90.00
_cell.angle_gamma   90.00
#
_symmetry.space_group_name_H-M   'P 1'
#
loop_
_entity.id
_entity.type
_entity.pdbx_description
1 polymer ?
#
loop_
_entity_poly.entity_id
_entity_poly.type
_entity_poly.pdbx_seq_one_letter_code
_entity_poly.pdbx_strand_id
1 'polypeptide(L)'
;MNVYAYVHDSNSWVDIFGLHGYIFSEELAAMAREVHNVLKQPGKSQRSFNNSTVSIAKVDVNGVSTLYAAGNGASLSPAQRKKLVELGVPEENIFSGKKFKEFIDGETGTLTKLSNHAERVIERNLPEGTIKEWGISWASKQKNEMCSNCKTHFGCN
;
A
#
# COMPACT_ATOMS: atom_id res chain seq x y z
N MET A 1 35.03 14.50 -22.34
CA MET A 1 33.60 14.73 -22.61
C MET A 1 32.84 13.75 -21.73
N ASN A 2 32.17 14.26 -20.68
CA ASN A 2 31.47 13.42 -19.71
C ASN A 2 30.05 13.22 -20.23
N VAL A 3 29.76 12.02 -20.71
CA VAL A 3 28.50 11.66 -21.36
C VAL A 3 27.49 11.33 -20.27
N TYR A 4 26.53 12.24 -20.05
CA TYR A 4 25.27 12.09 -19.33
C TYR A 4 25.28 11.26 -18.03
N ALA A 5 25.40 11.97 -16.90
CA ALA A 5 24.93 11.44 -15.62
C ALA A 5 23.40 11.27 -15.70
N TYR A 6 22.94 10.03 -15.57
CA TYR A 6 21.52 9.70 -15.47
C TYR A 6 21.02 10.23 -14.12
N VAL A 7 20.27 11.33 -14.14
CA VAL A 7 19.57 11.84 -12.95
C VAL A 7 18.22 11.15 -12.92
N HIS A 8 17.97 10.35 -11.89
CA HIS A 8 16.72 9.63 -11.70
C HIS A 8 15.63 10.65 -11.35
N ASP A 9 14.75 10.97 -12.30
CA ASP A 9 13.55 11.77 -12.04
C ASP A 9 12.43 10.83 -11.55
N SER A 10 12.00 11.01 -10.31
CA SER A 10 10.94 10.20 -9.69
C SER A 10 9.54 10.50 -10.27
N ASN A 11 9.39 11.50 -11.14
CA ASN A 11 8.10 11.92 -11.70
C ASN A 11 7.82 11.42 -13.13
N SER A 12 8.72 10.66 -13.76
CA SER A 12 8.57 10.21 -15.15
C SER A 12 8.33 8.70 -15.32
N TRP A 13 7.48 8.10 -14.49
CA TRP A 13 7.10 6.69 -14.64
C TRP A 13 5.89 6.54 -15.56
N VAL A 14 6.12 6.64 -16.87
CA VAL A 14 5.19 6.06 -17.85
C VAL A 14 5.85 4.77 -18.35
N ASP A 15 5.39 3.62 -17.85
CA ASP A 15 5.79 2.30 -18.33
C ASP A 15 5.08 1.98 -19.65
N ILE A 16 5.62 2.52 -20.74
CA ILE A 16 5.05 2.40 -22.11
C ILE A 16 4.96 0.93 -22.56
N PHE A 17 5.74 0.02 -21.97
CA PHE A 17 5.83 -1.38 -22.39
C PHE A 17 5.19 -2.37 -21.41
N GLY A 18 4.65 -1.91 -20.26
CA GLY A 18 4.10 -2.79 -19.23
C GLY A 18 5.13 -3.78 -18.67
N LEU A 19 6.42 -3.45 -18.75
CA LEU A 19 7.52 -4.34 -18.35
C LEU A 19 7.78 -4.31 -16.84
N HIS A 20 7.21 -3.35 -16.13
CA HIS A 20 7.30 -3.18 -14.68
C HIS A 20 5.94 -3.40 -14.01
N GLY A 21 5.24 -4.47 -14.41
CA GLY A 21 4.09 -4.95 -13.68
C GLY A 21 4.52 -5.28 -12.24
N TYR A 22 3.86 -4.67 -11.26
CA TYR A 22 4.13 -4.99 -9.87
C TYR A 22 3.81 -6.46 -9.60
N ILE A 23 4.68 -7.11 -8.83
CA ILE A 23 4.49 -8.51 -8.46
C ILE A 23 3.53 -8.57 -7.27
N PHE A 24 2.39 -9.25 -7.43
CA PHE A 24 1.51 -9.58 -6.31
C PHE A 24 1.99 -10.87 -5.67
N SER A 25 2.61 -10.75 -4.49
CA SER A 25 3.20 -11.85 -3.74
C SER A 25 2.16 -12.51 -2.84
N GLU A 26 1.97 -13.82 -2.99
CA GLU A 26 1.05 -14.57 -2.12
C GLU A 26 1.53 -14.66 -0.67
N GLU A 27 2.85 -14.60 -0.45
CA GLU A 27 3.43 -14.54 0.89
C GLU A 27 3.03 -13.24 1.61
N LEU A 28 3.26 -12.10 0.96
CA LEU A 28 2.85 -10.80 1.50
C LEU A 28 1.33 -10.71 1.66
N ALA A 29 0.56 -11.33 0.75
CA ALA A 29 -0.89 -11.40 0.87
C ALA A 29 -1.34 -12.27 2.04
N ALA A 30 -0.68 -13.38 2.32
CA ALA A 30 -0.92 -14.19 3.51
C ALA A 30 -0.69 -13.37 4.78
N MET A 31 0.41 -12.61 4.86
CA MET A 31 0.68 -11.68 5.94
C MET A 31 -0.43 -10.62 6.08
N ALA A 32 -0.81 -9.97 4.98
CA ALA A 32 -1.88 -8.98 4.98
C ALA A 32 -3.22 -9.57 5.45
N ARG A 33 -3.52 -10.82 5.07
CA ARG A 33 -4.72 -11.57 5.52
C ARG A 33 -4.68 -11.85 7.01
N GLU A 34 -3.55 -12.27 7.55
CA GLU A 34 -3.37 -12.49 8.99
C GLU A 34 -3.63 -11.21 9.79
N VAL A 35 -3.03 -10.09 9.36
CA VAL A 35 -3.24 -8.78 9.99
C VAL A 35 -4.70 -8.35 9.88
N HIS A 36 -5.33 -8.53 8.73
CA HIS A 36 -6.75 -8.19 8.54
C HIS A 36 -7.67 -9.04 9.43
N ASN A 37 -7.33 -10.33 9.60
CA ASN A 37 -8.13 -11.27 10.39
C ASN A 37 -8.12 -10.99 11.90
N VAL A 38 -7.20 -10.18 12.44
CA VAL A 38 -7.24 -9.78 13.86
C VAL A 38 -8.50 -8.98 14.23
N LEU A 39 -9.18 -8.42 13.22
CA LEU A 39 -10.45 -7.71 13.41
C LEU A 39 -11.67 -8.64 13.53
N LYS A 40 -11.52 -9.94 13.24
CA LYS A 40 -12.62 -10.92 13.39
C LYS A 40 -12.89 -11.15 14.88
N GLN A 41 -14.04 -10.66 15.34
CA GLN A 41 -14.52 -10.91 16.71
C GLN A 41 -15.84 -11.66 16.66
N PRO A 42 -15.89 -12.95 17.07
CA PRO A 42 -17.15 -13.70 17.13
C PRO A 42 -18.20 -12.96 17.95
N GLY A 43 -19.45 -12.92 17.47
CA GLY A 43 -20.57 -12.29 18.17
C GLY A 43 -20.59 -10.75 18.15
N LYS A 44 -19.66 -10.09 17.45
CA LYS A 44 -19.68 -8.62 17.26
C LYS A 44 -19.88 -8.22 15.81
N SER A 45 -20.24 -6.95 15.61
CA SER A 45 -20.35 -6.35 14.28
C SER A 45 -19.03 -6.49 13.51
N GLN A 46 -19.09 -7.12 12.34
CA GLN A 46 -17.93 -7.27 11.44
C GLN A 46 -17.70 -6.04 10.57
N ARG A 47 -18.29 -4.87 10.90
CA ARG A 47 -18.17 -3.67 10.07
C ARG A 47 -16.71 -3.26 9.86
N SER A 48 -15.89 -3.28 10.90
CA SER A 48 -14.48 -2.91 10.80
C SER A 48 -13.70 -3.93 9.97
N PHE A 49 -13.98 -5.22 10.12
CA PHE A 49 -13.41 -6.27 9.30
C PHE A 49 -13.82 -6.14 7.82
N ASN A 50 -15.11 -5.90 7.54
CA ASN A 50 -15.63 -5.84 6.18
C ASN A 50 -15.15 -4.61 5.40
N ASN A 51 -14.74 -3.53 6.08
CA ASN A 51 -14.35 -2.27 5.47
C ASN A 51 -12.88 -1.89 5.73
N SER A 52 -12.07 -2.84 6.20
CA SER A 52 -10.63 -2.65 6.34
C SER A 52 -9.92 -3.13 5.08
N THR A 53 -8.81 -2.49 4.75
CA THR A 53 -7.82 -3.00 3.81
C THR A 53 -6.47 -2.91 4.48
N VAL A 54 -5.68 -3.96 4.36
CA VAL A 54 -4.26 -3.96 4.74
C VAL A 54 -3.45 -4.15 3.47
N SER A 55 -2.48 -3.28 3.24
CA SER A 55 -1.51 -3.41 2.17
C SER A 55 -0.11 -3.49 2.76
N ILE A 56 0.70 -4.38 2.22
CA ILE A 56 2.11 -4.57 2.55
C ILE A 56 2.90 -4.48 1.25
N ALA A 57 3.94 -3.67 1.24
CA ALA A 57 4.86 -3.52 0.13
C ALA A 57 6.27 -3.96 0.54
N LYS A 58 6.95 -4.67 -0.35
CA LYS A 58 8.39 -4.88 -0.25
C LYS A 58 9.09 -3.85 -1.12
N VAL A 59 9.96 -3.06 -0.51
CA VAL A 59 10.59 -1.90 -1.14
C VAL A 59 12.09 -2.00 -0.99
N ASP A 60 12.80 -1.83 -2.09
CA ASP A 60 14.25 -1.71 -2.07
C ASP A 60 14.62 -0.25 -1.83
N VAL A 61 15.27 0.00 -0.69
CA VAL A 61 15.80 1.30 -0.30
C VAL A 61 17.30 1.15 -0.16
N ASN A 62 18.09 1.85 -0.99
CA ASN A 62 19.56 1.75 -1.00
C ASN A 62 20.10 0.31 -1.12
N GLY A 63 19.43 -0.54 -1.91
CA GLY A 63 19.81 -1.94 -2.11
C GLY A 63 19.39 -2.89 -0.98
N VAL A 64 18.66 -2.41 0.02
CA VAL A 64 18.10 -3.22 1.11
C VAL A 64 16.58 -3.36 0.94
N SER A 65 16.11 -4.60 0.79
CA SER A 65 14.68 -4.90 0.76
C SER A 65 14.07 -4.79 2.16
N THR A 66 13.10 -3.90 2.31
CA THR A 66 12.40 -3.67 3.58
C THR A 66 10.88 -3.68 3.38
N LEU A 67 10.14 -4.13 4.39
CA LEU A 67 8.68 -4.15 4.38
C LEU A 67 8.10 -2.82 4.88
N TYR A 68 7.04 -2.39 4.21
CA TYR A 68 6.22 -1.24 4.56
C TYR A 68 4.75 -1.64 4.57
N ALA A 69 3.96 -1.07 5.47
CA ALA A 69 2.56 -1.43 5.59
C ALA A 69 1.66 -0.22 5.87
N ALA A 70 0.43 -0.29 5.38
CA ALA A 70 -0.60 0.70 5.70
C ALA A 70 -1.99 0.09 5.69
N GLY A 71 -2.89 0.77 6.39
CA GLY A 71 -4.33 0.54 6.30
C GLY A 71 -5.02 1.59 5.44
N ASN A 72 -6.24 1.30 5.00
CA ASN A 72 -7.10 2.31 4.38
C ASN A 72 -7.33 3.50 5.35
N GLY A 73 -7.36 4.71 4.80
CA GLY A 73 -7.43 5.94 5.61
C GLY A 73 -6.15 6.24 6.38
N ALA A 74 -5.03 5.55 6.10
CA ALA A 74 -3.87 5.47 6.98
C ALA A 74 -4.26 5.03 8.40
N SER A 75 -5.23 4.13 8.53
CA SER A 75 -5.76 3.69 9.81
C SER A 75 -5.51 2.19 10.02
N LEU A 76 -4.76 1.87 11.07
CA LEU A 76 -4.58 0.51 11.57
C LEU A 76 -4.87 0.50 13.07
N SER A 77 -5.65 -0.46 13.52
CA SER A 77 -5.88 -0.68 14.95
C SER A 77 -4.57 -1.08 15.67
N PRO A 78 -4.47 -0.88 16.99
CA PRO A 78 -3.30 -1.33 17.76
C PRO A 78 -2.99 -2.82 17.57
N ALA A 79 -4.03 -3.67 17.49
CA ALA A 79 -3.87 -5.10 17.25
C ALA A 79 -3.26 -5.41 15.87
N GLN A 80 -3.69 -4.69 14.83
CA GLN A 80 -3.12 -4.83 13.49
C GLN A 80 -1.65 -4.38 13.45
N ARG A 81 -1.32 -3.26 14.09
CA ARG A 81 0.07 -2.78 14.17
C ARG A 81 0.98 -3.76 14.89
N LYS A 82 0.53 -4.29 16.04
CA LYS A 82 1.26 -5.32 16.78
C LYS A 82 1.53 -6.55 15.89
N LYS A 83 0.50 -7.03 15.19
CA LYS A 83 0.62 -8.18 14.29
C LYS A 83 1.57 -7.93 13.12
N LEU A 84 1.62 -6.71 12.58
CA LEU A 84 2.57 -6.32 11.54
C LEU A 84 4.03 -6.39 12.03
N VAL A 85 4.29 -5.91 13.26
CA VAL A 85 5.62 -6.02 13.89
C VAL A 85 6.01 -7.47 14.12
N GLU A 86 5.07 -8.30 14.62
CA GLU A 86 5.28 -9.75 14.80
C GLU A 86 5.61 -10.47 13.48
N LEU A 87 5.11 -9.95 12.35
CA LEU A 87 5.37 -10.48 11.01
C LEU A 87 6.59 -9.84 10.32
N GLY A 88 7.38 -9.04 11.03
CA GLY A 88 8.65 -8.50 10.54
C GLY A 88 8.58 -7.16 9.82
N VAL A 89 7.44 -6.44 9.88
CA VAL A 89 7.37 -5.05 9.41
C VAL A 89 7.96 -4.13 10.49
N PRO A 90 9.02 -3.35 10.22
CA PRO A 90 9.56 -2.40 11.18
C PRO A 90 8.51 -1.38 11.61
N GLU A 91 8.49 -1.00 12.89
CA GLU A 91 7.44 -0.14 13.44
C GLU A 91 7.39 1.23 12.74
N GLU A 92 8.57 1.78 12.40
CA GLU A 92 8.75 3.01 11.64
C GLU A 92 8.17 2.96 10.21
N ASN A 93 8.01 1.76 9.66
CA ASN A 93 7.51 1.51 8.31
C ASN A 93 6.00 1.16 8.29
N ILE A 94 5.34 1.22 9.45
CA ILE A 94 3.89 1.06 9.57
C ILE A 94 3.23 2.44 9.51
N PHE A 95 2.67 2.77 8.36
CA PHE A 95 2.01 4.05 8.13
C PHE A 95 0.57 4.05 8.66
N SER A 96 0.44 4.33 9.96
CA SER A 96 -0.84 4.55 10.66
C SER A 96 -0.86 5.95 11.28
N GLY A 97 -2.00 6.65 11.21
CA GLY A 97 -2.17 8.01 11.73
C GLY A 97 -1.56 9.11 10.86
N LYS A 98 -1.12 8.78 9.64
CA LYS A 98 -0.68 9.79 8.66
C LYS A 98 -1.88 10.66 8.27
N LYS A 99 -1.67 11.98 8.12
CA LYS A 99 -2.75 12.94 7.83
C LYS A 99 -3.63 12.44 6.68
N PHE A 100 -4.92 12.33 6.94
CA PHE A 100 -5.92 12.13 5.91
C PHE A 100 -5.80 13.27 4.90
N LYS A 101 -5.64 12.94 3.62
CA LYS A 101 -5.55 13.95 2.58
C LYS A 101 -6.86 13.99 1.81
N GLU A 102 -7.55 15.10 1.93
CA GLU A 102 -8.65 15.45 1.05
C GLU A 102 -8.06 16.03 -0.23
N PHE A 103 -8.29 15.37 -1.36
CA PHE A 103 -7.98 15.94 -2.66
C PHE A 103 -9.29 16.29 -3.33
N ILE A 104 -9.38 17.53 -3.82
CA ILE A 104 -10.41 17.92 -4.76
C ILE A 104 -9.92 17.42 -6.12
N ASP A 105 -10.65 16.48 -6.71
CA ASP A 105 -10.48 16.15 -8.10
C ASP A 105 -10.83 17.39 -8.94
N GLY A 106 -9.85 17.89 -9.69
CA GLY A 106 -9.96 19.13 -10.46
C GLY A 106 -10.93 19.04 -11.63
N GLU A 107 -11.26 17.83 -12.10
CA GLU A 107 -12.19 17.60 -13.21
C GLU A 107 -13.63 17.45 -12.71
N THR A 108 -13.82 16.79 -11.56
CA THR A 108 -15.16 16.50 -11.02
C THR A 108 -15.56 17.40 -9.85
N GLY A 109 -14.65 18.22 -9.33
CA GLY A 109 -14.86 19.05 -8.13
C GLY A 109 -15.12 18.25 -6.86
N THR A 110 -14.89 16.92 -6.86
CA THR A 110 -15.30 16.01 -5.78
C THR A 110 -14.13 15.70 -4.85
N LEU A 111 -14.40 15.63 -3.54
CA LEU A 111 -13.46 15.13 -2.54
C LEU A 111 -13.17 13.64 -2.77
N THR A 112 -12.01 13.32 -3.33
CA THR A 112 -11.62 11.92 -3.57
C THR A 112 -10.88 11.35 -2.36
N LYS A 113 -11.49 10.36 -1.72
CA LYS A 113 -10.87 9.59 -0.62
C LYS A 113 -9.84 8.56 -1.11
N LEU A 114 -9.69 8.46 -2.43
CA LEU A 114 -8.84 7.48 -3.13
C LEU A 114 -7.36 7.63 -2.75
N SER A 115 -6.91 8.85 -2.48
CA SER A 115 -5.55 9.15 -2.00
C SER A 115 -5.19 8.53 -0.65
N ASN A 116 -6.20 8.02 0.05
CA ASN A 116 -6.06 7.36 1.34
C ASN A 116 -6.28 5.85 1.23
N HIS A 117 -6.27 5.27 0.02
CA HIS A 117 -6.11 3.83 -0.16
C HIS A 117 -4.77 3.39 0.43
N ALA A 118 -4.72 2.16 0.96
CA ALA A 118 -3.57 1.67 1.71
C ALA A 118 -2.28 1.72 0.86
N GLU A 119 -2.39 1.35 -0.40
CA GLU A 119 -1.31 1.35 -1.40
C GLU A 119 -0.75 2.78 -1.62
N ARG A 120 -1.64 3.76 -1.79
CA ARG A 120 -1.25 5.17 -2.00
C ARG A 120 -0.73 5.83 -0.72
N VAL A 121 -1.17 5.35 0.45
CA VAL A 121 -0.60 5.75 1.75
C VAL A 121 0.84 5.28 1.86
N ILE A 122 1.15 4.07 1.39
CA ILE A 122 2.53 3.58 1.32
C ILE A 122 3.34 4.46 0.38
N GLU A 123 2.98 4.49 -0.90
CA GLU A 123 3.71 5.24 -1.95
C GLU A 123 4.09 6.66 -1.52
N ARG A 124 3.15 7.45 -1.00
CA ARG A 124 3.39 8.85 -0.63
C ARG A 124 4.26 9.06 0.63
N ASN A 125 4.47 8.02 1.44
CA ASN A 125 5.26 8.08 2.67
C ASN A 125 6.55 7.26 2.55
N LEU A 126 6.77 6.56 1.44
CA LEU A 126 8.00 5.83 1.23
C LEU A 126 9.17 6.81 1.12
N PRO A 127 10.34 6.46 1.67
CA PRO A 127 11.59 7.09 1.24
C PRO A 127 11.85 6.76 -0.24
N GLU A 128 12.79 7.47 -0.86
CA GLU A 128 13.22 7.13 -2.22
C GLU A 128 13.65 5.66 -2.30
N GLY A 129 13.00 4.92 -3.19
CA GLY A 129 13.15 3.48 -3.30
C GLY A 129 12.24 2.91 -4.39
N THR A 130 12.35 1.61 -4.63
CA THR A 130 11.55 0.93 -5.65
C THR A 130 10.71 -0.17 -5.02
N ILE A 131 9.40 -0.08 -5.19
CA ILE A 131 8.47 -1.13 -4.77
C ILE A 131 8.66 -2.34 -5.70
N LYS A 132 8.89 -3.51 -5.13
CA LYS A 132 9.11 -4.77 -5.86
C LYS A 132 7.88 -5.67 -5.85
N GLU A 133 7.25 -5.79 -4.67
CA GLU A 133 6.15 -6.70 -4.46
C GLU A 133 5.06 -6.04 -3.61
N TRP A 134 3.81 -6.45 -3.86
CA TRP A 134 2.64 -6.10 -3.06
C TRP A 134 2.00 -7.36 -2.47
N GLY A 135 1.46 -7.22 -1.27
CA GLY A 135 0.51 -8.13 -0.67
C GLY A 135 -0.67 -7.36 -0.12
N ILE A 136 -1.87 -7.65 -0.62
CA ILE A 136 -3.09 -6.91 -0.27
C ILE A 136 -4.12 -7.87 0.32
N SER A 137 -4.81 -7.42 1.36
CA SER A 137 -6.04 -8.05 1.85
C SER A 137 -7.13 -6.99 1.89
N TRP A 138 -7.92 -6.93 0.81
CA TRP A 138 -9.02 -5.97 0.69
C TRP A 138 -10.36 -6.52 1.19
N ALA A 139 -10.91 -5.87 2.21
CA ALA A 139 -12.27 -6.06 2.72
C ALA A 139 -12.55 -7.52 3.12
N SER A 140 -13.83 -7.88 3.20
CA SER A 140 -14.25 -9.25 3.51
C SER A 140 -13.79 -10.29 2.49
N LYS A 141 -13.46 -9.87 1.26
CA LYS A 141 -13.03 -10.77 0.18
C LYS A 141 -11.55 -11.14 0.27
N GLN A 142 -10.75 -10.37 1.01
CA GLN A 142 -9.33 -10.62 1.24
C GLN A 142 -8.54 -10.91 -0.04
N LYS A 143 -8.85 -10.16 -1.11
CA LYS A 143 -8.21 -10.34 -2.40
C LYS A 143 -6.81 -9.73 -2.43
N ASN A 144 -5.89 -10.44 -3.07
CA ASN A 144 -4.54 -9.98 -3.39
C ASN A 144 -4.53 -9.21 -4.72
N GLU A 145 -5.27 -8.12 -4.80
CA GLU A 145 -5.26 -7.23 -5.96
C GLU A 145 -5.53 -5.79 -5.55
N MET A 146 -4.99 -4.86 -6.32
CA MET A 146 -5.36 -3.44 -6.23
C MET A 146 -6.78 -3.21 -6.74
N CYS A 147 -7.45 -2.17 -6.24
CA CYS A 147 -8.69 -1.71 -6.88
C CYS A 147 -8.40 -1.07 -8.25
N SER A 148 -9.42 -0.91 -9.10
CA SER A 148 -9.28 -0.32 -10.44
C SER A 148 -8.56 1.04 -10.45
N ASN A 149 -8.87 1.91 -9.48
CA ASN A 149 -8.22 3.21 -9.39
C ASN A 149 -6.72 3.10 -9.05
N CYS A 150 -6.37 2.20 -8.11
CA CYS A 150 -4.97 1.95 -7.78
C CYS A 150 -4.24 1.29 -8.95
N LYS A 151 -4.89 0.36 -9.67
CA LYS A 151 -4.33 -0.24 -10.88
C LYS A 151 -3.94 0.83 -11.91
N THR A 152 -4.85 1.76 -12.23
CA THR A 152 -4.54 2.89 -13.13
C THR A 152 -3.43 3.79 -12.60
N HIS A 153 -3.45 4.14 -11.31
CA HIS A 153 -2.45 5.01 -10.67
C HIS A 153 -1.04 4.42 -10.74
N PHE A 154 -0.93 3.11 -10.49
CA PHE A 154 0.34 2.40 -10.55
C PHE A 154 0.70 1.90 -11.96
N GLY A 155 -0.19 2.06 -12.96
CA GLY A 155 0.07 1.53 -14.31
C GLY A 155 -0.06 0.00 -14.42
N CYS A 156 -0.78 -0.63 -13.50
CA CYS A 156 -1.15 -2.05 -13.61
C CYS A 156 -2.30 -2.20 -14.61
N ASN A 157 -2.07 -2.87 -15.74
CA ASN A 157 -3.12 -3.24 -16.70
C ASN A 157 -3.63 -4.67 -16.46
#